data_AF-A0A200QGD4-F1
#
_entry.id   AF-A0A200QGD4-F1
#
_cell.length_a   1.000
_cell.length_b   1.000
_cell.length_c   1.000
_cell.angle_alpha   90.00
_cell.angle_beta   90.00
_cell.angle_gamma   90.00
#
_symmetry.space_group_name_H-M   'P 1'
#
loop_
_entity.id
_entity.type
_entity.pdbx_description
1 polymer ?
#
loop_
_entity_poly.entity_id
_entity_poly.type
_entity_poly.pdbx_seq_one_letter_code
_entity_poly.pdbx_strand_id
1 'polypeptide(L)'
;MFGTPASSPAFGTPSTPFASAFGSTFTTPFSQQQQPQQQQQQQQQSLFNFQQPSTGFGFQTPFNATSTPATQSTFFPQSTPQSLPHAQLTTQMAPVAPLPFSLADRDIQAIVDAYKEDPGNPKYAFKHLLFSVTDPSARTKPAGISDIMWAEAMGKLEGMESADRERLWPQLVQGFKDLSERLKLQDEVILSDAERLRMTQSNVKMLQRHFQADTLPMIQRMQQKEQSLQRRLLRVMRILEALEGKGCRLPLMKGEAELAEKIAALMRQVKGSGAELSRRVHNLLSISRVQANGIGGGGSVYLPGSTKIDEQSLADMQEVLQQQTEAVARLGNVLKRDMRDMEIIMAEDTEMMENGDKRDS
;
A
#
# COMPACT_ATOMS: atom_id res chain seq x y z
N MET A 1 41.38 24.37 -43.20
CA MET A 1 42.14 23.12 -43.09
C MET A 1 42.11 22.68 -41.63
N PHE A 2 41.68 21.42 -41.39
CA PHE A 2 41.95 20.49 -40.27
C PHE A 2 42.30 21.06 -38.87
N GLY A 3 41.76 20.60 -37.75
CA GLY A 3 40.97 19.41 -37.41
C GLY A 3 40.82 19.33 -35.88
N THR A 4 39.81 18.61 -35.40
CA THR A 4 39.62 18.22 -33.99
C THR A 4 40.68 17.20 -33.54
N PRO A 5 40.93 17.01 -32.22
CA PRO A 5 40.18 15.97 -31.50
C PRO A 5 39.89 16.26 -30.02
N ALA A 6 38.98 15.46 -29.48
CA ALA A 6 38.54 15.38 -28.09
C ALA A 6 39.54 14.67 -27.16
N SER A 7 39.42 14.92 -25.85
CA SER A 7 39.94 14.03 -24.81
C SER A 7 39.26 14.28 -23.44
N SER A 8 38.76 13.19 -22.83
CA SER A 8 38.37 13.05 -21.42
C SER A 8 39.56 13.27 -20.46
N PRO A 9 39.33 13.30 -19.13
CA PRO A 9 39.72 12.11 -18.36
C PRO A 9 38.79 11.72 -17.20
N ALA A 10 39.04 10.52 -16.69
CA ALA A 10 38.36 9.82 -15.62
C ALA A 10 39.24 9.70 -14.34
N PHE A 11 38.57 9.56 -13.20
CA PHE A 11 38.87 8.75 -11.98
C PHE A 11 40.20 8.89 -11.19
N GLY A 12 40.08 8.96 -9.85
CA GLY A 12 41.14 8.57 -8.89
C GLY A 12 41.18 9.33 -7.56
N THR A 13 40.94 8.62 -6.45
CA THR A 13 40.77 9.00 -5.01
C THR A 13 42.10 9.21 -4.24
N PRO A 14 42.17 9.60 -2.92
CA PRO A 14 41.81 8.74 -1.75
C PRO A 14 41.20 9.41 -0.46
N SER A 15 40.40 8.61 0.27
CA SER A 15 40.28 8.34 1.74
C SER A 15 40.26 9.47 2.81
N THR A 16 39.12 9.74 3.49
CA THR A 16 38.67 9.36 4.89
C THR A 16 39.24 10.19 6.08
N PRO A 17 38.69 10.13 7.32
CA PRO A 17 37.30 10.40 7.75
C PRO A 17 37.24 11.43 8.93
N PHE A 18 36.11 12.11 9.14
CA PHE A 18 35.87 12.82 10.42
C PHE A 18 34.47 12.53 10.95
N ALA A 19 34.44 11.85 12.09
CA ALA A 19 33.28 11.59 12.91
C ALA A 19 32.99 12.79 13.83
N SER A 20 31.71 13.14 13.97
CA SER A 20 31.04 13.75 15.15
C SER A 20 29.65 14.21 14.69
N ALA A 21 28.59 13.45 14.96
CA ALA A 21 27.85 13.47 16.23
C ALA A 21 27.15 14.82 16.49
N PHE A 22 25.98 15.03 15.90
CA PHE A 22 24.83 15.66 16.57
C PHE A 22 23.54 15.32 15.80
N GLY A 23 22.68 14.52 16.43
CA GLY A 23 21.47 13.98 15.83
C GLY A 23 20.42 15.04 15.51
N SER A 24 19.82 14.95 14.33
CA SER A 24 18.56 15.61 14.01
C SER A 24 17.56 14.56 13.53
N THR A 25 16.69 14.17 14.45
CA THR A 25 15.61 13.22 14.25
C THR A 25 14.47 13.93 13.52
N PHE A 26 14.27 13.61 12.23
CA PHE A 26 13.03 13.93 11.52
C PHE A 26 11.92 13.02 12.06
N THR A 27 10.94 13.60 12.74
CA THR A 27 9.72 12.94 13.24
C THR A 27 8.52 13.29 12.36
N THR A 28 7.96 12.29 11.68
CA THR A 28 6.60 12.27 11.13
C THR A 28 5.67 11.60 12.14
N PRO A 29 4.48 12.15 12.46
CA PRO A 29 3.55 11.50 13.37
C PRO A 29 2.58 10.58 12.59
N PHE A 30 2.70 9.27 12.80
CA PHE A 30 1.58 8.36 12.59
C PHE A 30 1.70 7.18 13.55
N SER A 31 0.75 7.09 14.46
CA SER A 31 0.59 6.00 15.41
C SER A 31 -0.68 5.23 15.07
N GLN A 32 -0.60 3.91 14.90
CA GLN A 32 -1.56 3.04 15.57
C GLN A 32 -0.97 1.66 15.83
N GLN A 33 -1.14 1.24 17.07
CA GLN A 33 -0.66 0.04 17.73
C GLN A 33 -1.89 -0.83 18.03
N GLN A 34 -1.86 -2.12 17.73
CA GLN A 34 -2.68 -3.13 18.39
C GLN A 34 -1.88 -4.43 18.59
N GLN A 35 -1.84 -4.85 19.86
CA GLN A 35 -1.47 -6.18 20.37
C GLN A 35 -2.67 -7.14 20.22
N PRO A 36 -2.45 -8.48 20.29
CA PRO A 36 -2.75 -9.16 21.57
C PRO A 36 -1.73 -10.23 22.00
N GLN A 37 -1.81 -10.52 23.30
CA GLN A 37 -1.00 -11.42 24.12
C GLN A 37 -1.62 -12.83 24.24
N GLN A 38 -0.77 -13.81 24.52
CA GLN A 38 -1.00 -15.25 24.70
C GLN A 38 -2.00 -15.67 25.79
N GLN A 39 -2.64 -16.83 25.58
CA GLN A 39 -2.89 -17.83 26.64
C GLN A 39 -2.89 -19.27 26.07
N GLN A 40 -2.55 -20.23 26.94
CA GLN A 40 -2.13 -21.62 26.65
C GLN A 40 -3.08 -22.60 27.37
N GLN A 41 -3.58 -23.68 26.72
CA GLN A 41 -3.41 -25.10 27.11
C GLN A 41 -4.28 -26.13 26.34
N GLN A 42 -3.60 -27.21 25.89
CA GLN A 42 -3.93 -28.66 25.86
C GLN A 42 -5.09 -29.28 25.03
N GLN A 43 -4.72 -30.04 23.98
CA GLN A 43 -4.63 -31.53 23.92
C GLN A 43 -5.27 -32.22 22.66
N GLN A 44 -4.49 -33.17 22.10
CA GLN A 44 -4.83 -34.37 21.30
C GLN A 44 -4.90 -34.39 19.75
N GLN A 45 -3.82 -34.94 19.17
CA GLN A 45 -3.67 -36.02 18.16
C GLN A 45 -4.52 -36.08 16.87
N SER A 46 -3.84 -36.04 15.72
CA SER A 46 -3.76 -37.06 14.61
C SER A 46 -3.20 -36.39 13.35
N LEU A 47 -1.94 -36.63 12.95
CA LEU A 47 -1.51 -37.61 11.94
C LEU A 47 -2.38 -37.61 10.67
N PHE A 48 -1.91 -37.05 9.55
CA PHE A 48 -1.85 -37.70 8.22
C PHE A 48 -1.24 -36.78 7.15
N ASN A 49 -0.41 -37.43 6.34
CA ASN A 49 0.48 -36.98 5.28
C ASN A 49 -0.29 -36.56 4.01
N PHE A 50 0.09 -35.46 3.33
CA PHE A 50 -0.30 -35.29 1.92
C PHE A 50 0.84 -34.78 1.05
N GLN A 51 1.05 -35.54 -0.01
CA GLN A 51 2.07 -35.46 -1.03
C GLN A 51 1.48 -34.78 -2.29
N GLN A 52 2.31 -34.08 -3.04
CA GLN A 52 2.03 -33.45 -4.34
C GLN A 52 1.25 -34.37 -5.31
N PRO A 53 0.61 -33.77 -6.34
CA PRO A 53 1.24 -33.92 -7.66
C PRO A 53 1.23 -32.66 -8.54
N SER A 54 2.27 -32.63 -9.37
CA SER A 54 2.51 -31.75 -10.52
C SER A 54 1.65 -32.11 -11.72
N THR A 55 1.24 -31.08 -12.45
CA THR A 55 0.60 -31.08 -13.78
C THR A 55 1.55 -31.52 -14.89
N GLY A 56 1.06 -32.36 -15.82
CA GLY A 56 1.75 -32.74 -17.05
C GLY A 56 0.77 -32.87 -18.22
N PHE A 57 1.06 -32.10 -19.28
CA PHE A 57 0.38 -31.98 -20.58
C PHE A 57 0.44 -33.26 -21.43
N GLY A 58 -0.56 -33.50 -22.30
CA GLY A 58 -0.42 -34.45 -23.42
C GLY A 58 -1.71 -34.77 -24.19
N PHE A 59 -1.79 -34.29 -25.44
CA PHE A 59 -2.77 -34.66 -26.47
C PHE A 59 -2.62 -36.13 -26.91
N GLN A 60 -3.72 -36.83 -27.20
CA GLN A 60 -3.99 -37.56 -28.47
C GLN A 60 -5.24 -38.45 -28.39
N THR A 61 -6.08 -38.35 -29.41
CA THR A 61 -7.03 -39.38 -29.88
C THR A 61 -6.25 -40.59 -30.43
N PRO A 62 -6.83 -41.82 -30.44
CA PRO A 62 -7.56 -42.19 -31.66
C PRO A 62 -8.77 -43.14 -31.46
N PHE A 63 -9.43 -43.25 -32.61
CA PHE A 63 -10.54 -44.07 -33.06
C PHE A 63 -10.35 -45.61 -32.92
N ASN A 64 -11.50 -46.30 -32.81
CA ASN A 64 -11.90 -47.52 -33.51
C ASN A 64 -12.15 -48.81 -32.69
N ALA A 65 -13.14 -49.54 -33.21
CA ALA A 65 -13.85 -50.74 -32.76
C ALA A 65 -12.99 -51.94 -32.32
N THR A 66 -13.54 -52.88 -31.55
CA THR A 66 -14.23 -54.12 -32.03
C THR A 66 -14.41 -55.12 -30.86
N SER A 67 -15.54 -55.86 -30.86
CA SER A 67 -15.74 -57.27 -30.44
C SER A 67 -15.38 -57.80 -29.02
N THR A 68 -16.42 -58.34 -28.38
CA THR A 68 -16.54 -59.53 -27.48
C THR A 68 -15.55 -60.68 -27.74
N PRO A 69 -15.27 -61.66 -26.82
CA PRO A 69 -16.27 -62.39 -25.99
C PRO A 69 -15.86 -62.98 -24.60
N ALA A 70 -16.88 -63.52 -23.88
CA ALA A 70 -16.89 -64.69 -22.93
C ALA A 70 -15.99 -64.65 -21.66
N THR A 71 -16.26 -65.17 -20.45
CA THR A 71 -17.21 -66.12 -19.77
C THR A 71 -16.80 -66.10 -18.27
N GLN A 72 -17.65 -66.12 -17.22
CA GLN A 72 -18.19 -67.27 -16.44
C GLN A 72 -18.78 -66.69 -15.11
N SER A 73 -20.10 -66.84 -14.81
CA SER A 73 -20.74 -67.78 -13.84
C SER A 73 -20.46 -67.47 -12.33
N THR A 74 -21.37 -67.42 -11.32
CA THR A 74 -22.67 -68.07 -11.06
C THR A 74 -23.32 -67.50 -9.75
N PHE A 75 -24.66 -67.47 -9.63
CA PHE A 75 -25.55 -67.86 -8.49
C PHE A 75 -26.82 -67.00 -8.28
N PHE A 76 -27.97 -67.70 -8.32
CA PHE A 76 -29.41 -67.35 -8.23
C PHE A 76 -29.98 -67.54 -6.78
N PRO A 77 -31.31 -67.54 -6.48
CA PRO A 77 -32.57 -67.18 -7.21
C PRO A 77 -33.50 -66.20 -6.40
N GLN A 78 -34.68 -65.69 -6.85
CA GLN A 78 -35.95 -66.43 -7.03
C GLN A 78 -37.18 -65.59 -7.50
N SER A 79 -37.88 -66.11 -8.54
CA SER A 79 -39.33 -66.14 -8.94
C SER A 79 -40.17 -64.83 -9.07
N THR A 80 -40.96 -64.58 -10.13
CA THR A 80 -42.00 -65.40 -10.83
C THR A 80 -42.35 -64.85 -12.25
N PRO A 81 -43.05 -65.61 -13.14
CA PRO A 81 -43.08 -65.38 -14.59
C PRO A 81 -44.46 -64.91 -15.15
N GLN A 82 -44.49 -64.31 -16.35
CA GLN A 82 -45.53 -64.60 -17.36
C GLN A 82 -45.19 -64.13 -18.80
N SER A 83 -45.81 -64.86 -19.74
CA SER A 83 -45.55 -65.10 -21.16
C SER A 83 -45.73 -63.94 -22.17
N LEU A 84 -44.94 -63.98 -23.25
CA LEU A 84 -45.28 -63.39 -24.57
C LEU A 84 -46.19 -64.33 -25.38
N PRO A 85 -46.89 -63.83 -26.42
CA PRO A 85 -46.37 -64.07 -27.78
C PRO A 85 -46.50 -62.90 -28.79
N HIS A 86 -45.49 -62.79 -29.66
CA HIS A 86 -45.45 -62.32 -31.06
C HIS A 86 -46.55 -61.41 -31.65
N ALA A 87 -46.14 -60.23 -32.17
CA ALA A 87 -46.63 -59.69 -33.44
C ALA A 87 -45.73 -58.58 -34.03
N GLN A 88 -45.10 -58.91 -35.17
CA GLN A 88 -44.74 -58.11 -36.36
C GLN A 88 -44.26 -56.64 -36.24
N LEU A 89 -43.02 -56.41 -36.72
CA LEU A 89 -42.56 -55.09 -37.17
C LEU A 89 -43.39 -54.64 -38.38
N THR A 90 -44.18 -53.58 -38.21
CA THR A 90 -44.68 -52.76 -39.31
C THR A 90 -44.13 -51.34 -39.15
N THR A 91 -43.39 -50.88 -40.16
CA THR A 91 -43.02 -49.48 -40.34
C THR A 91 -44.30 -48.73 -40.65
N GLN A 92 -44.82 -47.97 -39.68
CA GLN A 92 -45.85 -46.97 -39.92
C GLN A 92 -45.23 -45.59 -39.81
N MET A 93 -45.33 -44.83 -40.90
CA MET A 93 -45.18 -43.38 -40.93
C MET A 93 -46.11 -42.80 -39.87
N ALA A 94 -45.56 -42.28 -38.78
CA ALA A 94 -46.35 -41.59 -37.77
C ALA A 94 -47.02 -40.37 -38.43
N PRO A 95 -48.32 -40.14 -38.22
CA PRO A 95 -48.98 -38.96 -38.76
C PRO A 95 -48.40 -37.75 -38.03
N VAL A 96 -47.93 -36.77 -38.80
CA VAL A 96 -47.60 -35.43 -38.27
C VAL A 96 -48.90 -34.86 -37.70
N ALA A 97 -49.02 -34.84 -36.37
CA ALA A 97 -50.12 -34.18 -35.70
C ALA A 97 -50.09 -32.68 -36.07
N PRO A 98 -51.23 -32.07 -36.44
CA PRO A 98 -51.28 -30.63 -36.63
C PRO A 98 -50.95 -29.95 -35.30
N LEU A 99 -49.89 -29.15 -35.28
CA LEU A 99 -49.55 -28.32 -34.13
C LEU A 99 -50.74 -27.38 -33.86
N PRO A 100 -51.35 -27.38 -32.66
CA PRO A 100 -52.59 -26.63 -32.39
C PRO A 100 -52.41 -25.10 -32.31
N PHE A 101 -51.21 -24.58 -32.56
CA PHE A 101 -50.90 -23.15 -32.51
C PHE A 101 -50.08 -22.74 -33.73
N SER A 102 -50.42 -21.60 -34.34
CA SER A 102 -49.56 -21.01 -35.35
C SER A 102 -48.24 -20.59 -34.70
N LEU A 103 -47.13 -20.68 -35.45
CA LEU A 103 -45.81 -20.29 -34.95
C LEU A 103 -45.80 -18.85 -34.40
N ALA A 104 -46.56 -17.95 -35.04
CA ALA A 104 -46.72 -16.56 -34.62
C ALA A 104 -47.42 -16.44 -33.26
N ASP A 105 -48.46 -17.22 -32.99
CA ASP A 105 -49.16 -17.19 -31.69
C ASP A 105 -48.26 -17.70 -30.56
N ARG A 106 -47.42 -18.70 -30.84
CA ARG A 106 -46.41 -19.20 -29.89
C ARG A 106 -45.37 -18.12 -29.56
N ASP A 107 -44.91 -17.38 -30.57
CA ASP A 107 -43.88 -16.34 -30.39
C ASP A 107 -44.47 -15.10 -29.69
N ILE A 108 -45.70 -14.73 -29.99
CA ILE A 108 -46.44 -13.69 -29.25
C ILE A 108 -46.61 -14.11 -27.79
N GLN A 109 -47.03 -15.36 -27.52
CA GLN A 109 -47.15 -15.85 -26.16
C GLN A 109 -45.81 -15.89 -25.43
N ALA A 110 -44.71 -16.20 -26.12
CA ALA A 110 -43.36 -16.15 -25.56
C ALA A 110 -42.93 -14.72 -25.19
N ILE A 111 -43.28 -13.72 -26.01
CA ILE A 111 -43.04 -12.31 -25.69
C ILE A 111 -43.88 -11.89 -24.49
N VAL A 112 -45.17 -12.25 -24.44
CA VAL A 112 -46.02 -11.93 -23.29
C VAL A 112 -45.47 -12.59 -22.03
N ASP A 113 -45.10 -13.87 -22.09
CA ASP A 113 -44.48 -14.59 -20.96
C ASP A 113 -43.13 -13.96 -20.55
N ALA A 114 -42.36 -13.39 -21.45
CA ALA A 114 -41.09 -12.73 -21.11
C ALA A 114 -41.27 -11.45 -20.27
N TYR A 115 -42.43 -10.80 -20.37
CA TYR A 115 -42.77 -9.56 -19.64
C TYR A 115 -43.66 -9.79 -18.42
N LYS A 116 -44.22 -10.99 -18.22
CA LYS A 116 -45.02 -11.32 -17.03
C LYS A 116 -44.14 -11.46 -15.79
N GLU A 117 -44.24 -10.48 -14.89
CA GLU A 117 -43.51 -10.41 -13.62
C GLU A 117 -44.13 -11.32 -12.53
N ASP A 118 -44.32 -12.61 -12.86
CA ASP A 118 -44.77 -13.59 -11.88
C ASP A 118 -43.56 -14.25 -11.20
N PRO A 119 -43.52 -14.37 -9.84
CA PRO A 119 -42.40 -14.98 -9.12
C PRO A 119 -42.08 -16.42 -9.55
N GLY A 120 -43.08 -17.15 -10.06
CA GLY A 120 -42.96 -18.50 -10.58
C GLY A 120 -42.63 -18.61 -12.06
N ASN A 121 -42.48 -17.50 -12.80
CA ASN A 121 -42.25 -17.51 -14.24
C ASN A 121 -40.77 -17.75 -14.57
N PRO A 122 -40.40 -18.90 -15.14
CA PRO A 122 -39.01 -19.19 -15.50
C PRO A 122 -38.56 -18.45 -16.77
N LYS A 123 -39.51 -17.97 -17.60
CA LYS A 123 -39.24 -17.32 -18.89
C LYS A 123 -39.12 -15.79 -18.82
N TYR A 124 -39.25 -15.21 -17.63
CA TYR A 124 -39.16 -13.76 -17.47
C TYR A 124 -37.76 -13.24 -17.87
N ALA A 125 -37.71 -12.33 -18.83
CA ALA A 125 -36.47 -11.92 -19.47
C ALA A 125 -35.63 -10.93 -18.63
N PHE A 126 -36.25 -10.16 -17.74
CA PHE A 126 -35.57 -9.12 -16.96
C PHE A 126 -35.07 -9.61 -15.59
N LYS A 127 -34.53 -10.83 -15.52
CA LYS A 127 -33.89 -11.40 -14.32
C LYS A 127 -32.38 -11.27 -14.41
N HIS A 128 -31.78 -10.55 -13.47
CA HIS A 128 -30.33 -10.39 -13.39
C HIS A 128 -29.83 -10.61 -11.97
N LEU A 129 -28.65 -11.21 -11.83
CA LEU A 129 -27.95 -11.30 -10.55
C LEU A 129 -26.92 -10.17 -10.47
N LEU A 130 -27.09 -9.28 -9.51
CA LEU A 130 -26.15 -8.20 -9.22
C LEU A 130 -25.50 -8.45 -7.87
N PHE A 131 -24.22 -8.11 -7.75
CA PHE A 131 -23.49 -8.26 -6.49
C PHE A 131 -23.85 -7.12 -5.53
N SER A 132 -24.17 -7.48 -4.30
CA SER A 132 -24.45 -6.55 -3.19
C SER A 132 -23.55 -6.90 -2.01
N VAL A 133 -23.29 -5.92 -1.17
CA VAL A 133 -22.59 -6.14 0.11
C VAL A 133 -23.57 -6.82 1.06
N THR A 134 -23.30 -8.07 1.41
CA THR A 134 -24.22 -8.89 2.21
C THR A 134 -23.48 -9.58 3.34
N ASP A 135 -24.04 -9.49 4.54
CA ASP A 135 -23.52 -10.16 5.73
C ASP A 135 -23.46 -11.68 5.54
N PRO A 136 -22.41 -12.39 6.00
CA PRO A 136 -22.29 -13.83 5.82
C PRO A 136 -23.48 -14.63 6.33
N SER A 137 -24.18 -14.15 7.36
CA SER A 137 -25.36 -14.81 7.92
C SER A 137 -26.59 -14.79 6.99
N ALA A 138 -26.68 -13.80 6.10
CA ALA A 138 -27.80 -13.59 5.18
C ALA A 138 -27.58 -14.21 3.79
N ARG A 139 -26.46 -14.93 3.60
CA ARG A 139 -26.09 -15.53 2.32
C ARG A 139 -26.99 -16.72 2.01
N THR A 140 -27.94 -16.50 1.11
CA THR A 140 -28.82 -17.54 0.60
C THR A 140 -28.90 -17.45 -0.91
N LYS A 141 -29.20 -18.58 -1.56
CA LYS A 141 -29.53 -18.60 -2.98
C LYS A 141 -30.95 -18.06 -3.15
N PRO A 142 -31.16 -16.96 -3.89
CA PRO A 142 -32.51 -16.43 -4.10
C PRO A 142 -33.39 -17.42 -4.88
N ALA A 143 -34.67 -17.48 -4.51
CA ALA A 143 -35.64 -18.34 -5.17
C ALA A 143 -35.97 -17.83 -6.59
N GLY A 144 -36.29 -18.75 -7.52
CA GLY A 144 -36.73 -18.37 -8.88
C GLY A 144 -35.62 -18.10 -9.90
N ILE A 145 -34.36 -18.43 -9.56
CA ILE A 145 -33.17 -18.35 -10.42
C ILE A 145 -32.86 -19.74 -11.00
N SER A 146 -32.50 -19.80 -12.29
CA SER A 146 -31.99 -21.03 -12.90
C SER A 146 -30.60 -21.41 -12.37
N ASP A 147 -30.31 -22.70 -12.28
CA ASP A 147 -29.02 -23.18 -11.78
C ASP A 147 -27.84 -22.69 -12.63
N ILE A 148 -28.07 -22.48 -13.93
CA ILE A 148 -27.07 -21.95 -14.87
C ILE A 148 -26.72 -20.50 -14.53
N MET A 149 -27.74 -19.65 -14.33
CA MET A 149 -27.52 -18.23 -13.98
C MET A 149 -26.83 -18.10 -12.61
N TRP A 150 -27.20 -18.96 -11.66
CA TRP A 150 -26.54 -19.02 -10.36
C TRP A 150 -25.08 -19.47 -10.46
N ALA A 151 -24.80 -20.53 -11.22
CA ALA A 151 -23.44 -21.02 -11.43
C ALA A 151 -22.56 -19.98 -12.15
N GLU A 152 -23.10 -19.25 -13.13
CA GLU A 152 -22.38 -18.17 -13.80
C GLU A 152 -22.05 -17.02 -12.84
N ALA A 153 -22.99 -16.60 -11.98
CA ALA A 153 -22.76 -15.54 -11.01
C ALA A 153 -21.75 -15.96 -9.92
N MET A 154 -21.84 -17.20 -9.44
CA MET A 154 -20.86 -17.75 -8.49
C MET A 154 -19.47 -17.90 -9.13
N GLY A 155 -19.39 -18.35 -10.39
CA GLY A 155 -18.13 -18.41 -11.13
C GLY A 155 -17.51 -17.02 -11.36
N LYS A 156 -18.33 -15.99 -11.60
CA LYS A 156 -17.88 -14.60 -11.62
C LYS A 156 -17.33 -14.16 -10.26
N LEU A 157 -18.03 -14.46 -9.17
CA LEU A 157 -17.60 -14.13 -7.82
C LEU A 157 -16.26 -14.81 -7.49
N GLU A 158 -16.11 -16.10 -7.77
CA GLU A 158 -14.88 -16.87 -7.56
C GLU A 158 -13.68 -16.26 -8.31
N GLY A 159 -13.91 -15.69 -9.49
CA GLY A 159 -12.91 -14.98 -10.29
C GLY A 159 -12.53 -13.58 -9.79
N MET A 160 -13.20 -13.01 -8.79
CA MET A 160 -12.90 -11.68 -8.23
C MET A 160 -11.74 -11.72 -7.20
N GLU A 161 -11.33 -10.57 -6.67
CA GLU A 161 -10.33 -10.51 -5.60
C GLU A 161 -10.88 -11.12 -4.29
N SER A 162 -10.00 -11.58 -3.38
CA SER A 162 -10.43 -12.16 -2.09
C SER A 162 -11.29 -11.21 -1.26
N ALA A 163 -10.97 -9.91 -1.28
CA ALA A 163 -11.74 -8.90 -0.57
C ALA A 163 -13.18 -8.79 -1.08
N ASP A 164 -13.37 -8.90 -2.39
CA ASP A 164 -14.68 -8.84 -3.02
C ASP A 164 -15.46 -10.15 -2.81
N ARG A 165 -14.79 -11.30 -2.88
CA ARG A 165 -15.40 -12.62 -2.59
C ARG A 165 -15.99 -12.72 -1.18
N GLU A 166 -15.31 -12.10 -0.23
CA GLU A 166 -15.72 -12.14 1.18
C GLU A 166 -16.78 -11.10 1.52
N ARG A 167 -16.97 -10.07 0.69
CA ARG A 167 -17.91 -8.98 0.97
C ARG A 167 -19.17 -9.02 0.12
N LEU A 168 -19.04 -9.47 -1.13
CA LEU A 168 -20.11 -9.44 -2.12
C LEU A 168 -20.88 -10.76 -2.14
N TRP A 169 -22.18 -10.66 -2.41
CA TRP A 169 -23.06 -11.81 -2.63
C TRP A 169 -24.05 -11.53 -3.77
N PRO A 170 -24.36 -12.51 -4.64
CA PRO A 170 -25.33 -12.32 -5.70
C PRO A 170 -26.74 -12.09 -5.13
N GLN A 171 -27.36 -10.98 -5.53
CA GLN A 171 -28.74 -10.62 -5.23
C GLN A 171 -29.57 -10.62 -6.52
N LEU A 172 -30.76 -11.21 -6.46
CA LEU A 172 -31.70 -11.20 -7.58
C LEU A 172 -32.30 -9.81 -7.75
N VAL A 173 -32.31 -9.34 -8.99
CA VAL A 173 -32.99 -8.13 -9.42
C VAL A 173 -33.98 -8.51 -10.51
N GLN A 174 -35.26 -8.26 -10.26
CA GLN A 174 -36.35 -8.56 -11.17
C GLN A 174 -36.94 -7.25 -11.72
N GLY A 175 -36.75 -7.04 -13.02
CA GLY A 175 -37.36 -5.91 -13.73
C GLY A 175 -36.83 -4.53 -13.34
N PHE A 176 -37.56 -3.50 -13.77
CA PHE A 176 -37.17 -2.10 -13.57
C PHE A 176 -37.50 -1.57 -12.18
N LYS A 177 -38.42 -2.22 -11.45
CA LYS A 177 -38.81 -1.81 -10.10
C LYS A 177 -37.65 -1.99 -9.13
N ASP A 178 -37.07 -3.18 -9.08
CA ASP A 178 -35.91 -3.49 -8.24
C ASP A 178 -34.69 -2.65 -8.64
N LEU A 179 -34.51 -2.40 -9.94
CA LEU A 179 -33.45 -1.52 -10.42
C LEU A 179 -33.63 -0.08 -9.94
N SER A 180 -34.87 0.43 -9.95
CA SER A 180 -35.19 1.77 -9.44
C SER A 180 -35.00 1.89 -7.93
N GLU A 181 -35.28 0.81 -7.18
CA GLU A 181 -35.00 0.75 -5.74
C GLU A 181 -33.49 0.77 -5.48
N ARG A 182 -32.71 -0.01 -6.23
CA ARG A 182 -31.24 0.01 -6.15
C ARG A 182 -30.67 1.38 -6.51
N LEU A 183 -31.21 2.07 -7.50
CA LEU A 183 -30.78 3.42 -7.85
C LEU A 183 -31.00 4.39 -6.68
N LYS A 184 -32.17 4.34 -6.02
CA LYS A 184 -32.44 5.15 -4.83
C LYS A 184 -31.48 4.86 -3.68
N LEU A 185 -31.18 3.58 -3.44
CA LEU A 185 -30.19 3.18 -2.42
C LEU A 185 -28.79 3.70 -2.76
N GLN A 186 -28.40 3.67 -4.03
CA GLN A 186 -27.13 4.23 -4.48
C GLN A 186 -27.07 5.74 -4.25
N ASP A 187 -28.13 6.48 -4.58
CA ASP A 187 -28.20 7.92 -4.34
C ASP A 187 -28.08 8.26 -2.84
N GLU A 188 -28.77 7.51 -1.97
CA GLU A 188 -28.67 7.68 -0.51
C GLU A 188 -27.24 7.41 0.00
N VAL A 189 -26.61 6.33 -0.47
CA VAL A 189 -25.22 6.00 -0.12
C VAL A 189 -24.27 7.10 -0.58
N ILE A 190 -24.39 7.58 -1.82
CA ILE A 190 -23.55 8.67 -2.37
C ILE A 190 -23.66 9.93 -1.51
N LEU A 191 -24.88 10.30 -1.08
CA LEU A 191 -25.09 11.44 -0.19
C LEU A 191 -24.43 11.22 1.18
N SER A 192 -24.59 10.03 1.76
CA SER A 192 -23.97 9.69 3.04
C SER A 192 -22.44 9.71 2.95
N ASP A 193 -21.87 9.21 1.85
CA ASP A 193 -20.44 9.15 1.58
C ASP A 193 -19.87 10.55 1.40
N ALA A 194 -20.56 11.42 0.67
CA ALA A 194 -20.18 12.82 0.50
C ALA A 194 -20.12 13.56 1.84
N GLU A 195 -21.08 13.32 2.75
CA GLU A 195 -21.05 13.93 4.09
C GLU A 195 -19.90 13.38 4.95
N ARG A 196 -19.64 12.06 4.91
CA ARG A 196 -18.49 11.47 5.62
C ARG A 196 -17.15 12.04 5.12
N LEU A 197 -17.01 12.20 3.81
CA LEU A 197 -15.84 12.84 3.20
C LEU A 197 -15.71 14.31 3.61
N ARG A 198 -16.82 15.06 3.64
CA ARG A 198 -16.85 16.45 4.09
C ARG A 198 -16.39 16.59 5.55
N MET A 199 -16.88 15.71 6.42
CA MET A 199 -16.48 15.69 7.83
C MET A 199 -14.99 15.35 7.98
N THR A 200 -14.51 14.35 7.26
CA THR A 200 -13.10 13.96 7.25
C THR A 200 -12.22 15.11 6.77
N GLN A 201 -12.62 15.80 5.70
CA GLN A 201 -11.90 16.98 5.19
C GLN A 201 -11.86 18.11 6.23
N SER A 202 -12.98 18.35 6.94
CA SER A 202 -13.03 19.34 8.01
C SER A 202 -12.05 19.00 9.15
N ASN A 203 -12.02 17.73 9.57
CA ASN A 203 -11.10 17.23 10.59
C ASN A 203 -9.63 17.40 10.16
N VAL A 204 -9.30 17.05 8.92
CA VAL A 204 -7.94 17.25 8.36
C VAL A 204 -7.56 18.73 8.37
N LYS A 205 -8.46 19.64 7.96
CA LYS A 205 -8.22 21.08 8.00
C LYS A 205 -8.03 21.60 9.42
N MET A 206 -8.80 21.10 10.39
CA MET A 206 -8.64 21.47 11.79
C MET A 206 -7.29 20.99 12.35
N LEU A 207 -6.92 19.74 12.06
CA LEU A 207 -5.64 19.18 12.46
C LEU A 207 -4.46 19.95 11.83
N GLN A 208 -4.56 20.30 10.55
CA GLN A 208 -3.55 21.09 9.86
C GLN A 208 -3.39 22.48 10.50
N ARG A 209 -4.50 23.15 10.85
CA ARG A 209 -4.45 24.44 11.55
C ARG A 209 -3.80 24.31 12.92
N HIS A 210 -4.18 23.31 13.71
CA HIS A 210 -3.59 23.05 15.02
C HIS A 210 -2.08 22.75 14.92
N PHE A 211 -1.68 21.98 13.91
CA PHE A 211 -0.26 21.69 13.67
C PHE A 211 0.53 22.97 13.36
N GLN A 212 0.01 23.80 12.44
CA GLN A 212 0.70 25.02 12.01
C GLN A 212 0.69 26.13 13.07
N ALA A 213 -0.43 26.34 13.76
CA ALA A 213 -0.61 27.43 14.71
C ALA A 213 -0.04 27.11 16.10
N ASP A 214 -0.13 25.85 16.55
CA ASP A 214 0.22 25.50 17.93
C ASP A 214 1.46 24.62 18.00
N THR A 215 1.47 23.52 17.24
CA THR A 215 2.53 22.50 17.37
C THR A 215 3.88 23.03 16.88
N LEU A 216 3.94 23.61 15.68
CA LEU A 216 5.19 24.16 15.13
C LEU A 216 5.79 25.27 16.02
N PRO A 217 5.03 26.30 16.48
CA PRO A 217 5.58 27.31 17.37
C PRO A 217 5.94 26.77 18.76
N MET A 218 5.24 25.75 19.25
CA MET A 218 5.63 25.08 20.49
C MET A 218 6.99 24.38 20.35
N ILE A 219 7.21 23.64 19.26
CA ILE A 219 8.51 23.01 18.96
C ILE A 219 9.62 24.05 18.93
N GLN A 220 9.41 25.17 18.22
CA GLN A 220 10.40 26.25 18.15
C GLN A 220 10.70 26.86 19.53
N ARG A 221 9.67 27.10 20.36
CA ARG A 221 9.86 27.59 21.74
C ARG A 221 10.63 26.60 22.60
N MET A 222 10.36 25.30 22.48
CA MET A 222 11.08 24.27 23.21
C MET A 222 12.55 24.20 22.78
N GLN A 223 12.86 24.26 21.48
CA GLN A 223 14.23 24.32 20.99
C GLN A 223 14.99 25.56 21.50
N GLN A 224 14.35 26.74 21.51
CA GLN A 224 14.96 27.94 22.07
C GLN A 224 15.22 27.82 23.58
N LYS A 225 14.28 27.22 24.32
CA LYS A 225 14.43 26.96 25.75
C LYS A 225 15.56 25.97 26.03
N GLU A 226 15.66 24.91 25.23
CA GLU A 226 16.74 23.94 25.30
C GLU A 226 18.10 24.62 25.10
N GLN A 227 18.27 25.42 24.04
CA GLN A 227 19.50 26.17 23.80
C GLN A 227 19.84 27.13 24.95
N SER A 228 18.85 27.80 25.52
CA SER A 228 19.03 28.68 26.69
C SER A 228 19.49 27.90 27.92
N LEU A 229 18.87 26.74 28.19
CA LEU A 229 19.25 25.86 29.28
C LEU A 229 20.65 25.27 29.10
N GLN A 230 21.01 24.83 27.89
CA GLN A 230 22.36 24.36 27.57
C GLN A 230 23.40 25.45 27.86
N ARG A 231 23.16 26.71 27.46
CA ARG A 231 24.07 27.84 27.77
C ARG A 231 24.18 28.11 29.26
N ARG A 232 23.05 28.04 29.99
CA ARG A 232 23.03 28.22 31.46
C ARG A 232 23.79 27.10 32.16
N LEU A 233 23.59 25.85 31.74
CA LEU A 233 24.28 24.69 32.27
C LEU A 233 25.79 24.80 32.06
N LEU A 234 26.23 25.14 30.84
CA LEU A 234 27.65 25.38 30.54
C LEU A 234 28.24 26.49 31.43
N ARG A 235 27.49 27.57 31.69
CA ARG A 235 27.94 28.62 32.61
C ARG A 235 28.08 28.12 34.05
N VAL A 236 27.14 27.32 34.54
CA VAL A 236 27.20 26.73 35.89
C VAL A 236 28.37 25.75 35.99
N MET A 237 28.54 24.85 35.01
CA MET A 237 29.64 23.90 34.96
C MET A 237 31.00 24.61 35.02
N ARG A 238 31.18 25.67 34.23
CA ARG A 238 32.40 26.49 34.27
C ARG A 238 32.65 27.13 35.65
N ILE A 239 31.60 27.53 36.37
CA ILE A 239 31.73 28.07 37.72
C ILE A 239 32.10 26.97 38.72
N LEU A 240 31.48 25.79 38.62
CA LEU A 240 31.80 24.64 39.47
C LEU A 240 33.25 24.21 39.30
N GLU A 241 33.70 24.01 38.07
CA GLU A 241 35.11 23.69 37.76
C GLU A 241 36.06 24.75 38.33
N ALA A 242 35.72 26.03 38.18
CA ALA A 242 36.54 27.12 38.72
C ALA A 242 36.54 27.21 40.26
N LEU A 243 35.51 26.71 40.94
CA LEU A 243 35.44 26.66 42.40
C LEU A 243 36.16 25.43 42.95
N GLU A 244 35.96 24.26 42.34
CA GLU A 244 36.68 23.02 42.65
C GLU A 244 38.20 23.21 42.47
N GLY A 245 38.62 23.83 41.35
CA GLY A 245 40.02 24.14 41.08
C GLY A 245 40.64 25.24 41.95
N LYS A 246 39.84 26.04 42.69
CA LYS A 246 40.36 27.07 43.62
C LYS A 246 40.64 26.53 45.03
N GLY A 247 39.94 25.48 45.44
CA GLY A 247 40.15 24.83 46.74
C GLY A 247 41.29 23.81 46.74
N CYS A 248 41.57 23.21 45.58
CA CYS A 248 42.66 22.28 45.40
C CYS A 248 43.69 22.89 44.46
N ARG A 249 44.95 23.07 44.90
CA ARG A 249 46.08 23.45 44.01
C ARG A 249 46.39 22.27 43.07
N LEU A 250 45.49 21.95 42.15
CA LEU A 250 45.78 20.99 41.09
C LEU A 250 46.55 21.71 39.98
N PRO A 251 47.70 21.18 39.56
CA PRO A 251 48.35 21.66 38.34
C PRO A 251 47.41 21.42 37.14
N LEU A 252 47.54 22.26 36.11
CA LEU A 252 46.74 22.16 34.89
C LEU A 252 46.83 20.73 34.33
N MET A 253 45.69 20.05 34.20
CA MET A 253 45.67 18.68 33.70
C MET A 253 46.00 18.67 32.20
N LYS A 254 46.63 17.60 31.71
CA LYS A 254 46.96 17.44 30.27
C LYS A 254 45.74 17.68 29.37
N GLY A 255 44.57 17.18 29.76
CA GLY A 255 43.32 17.38 29.03
C GLY A 255 42.85 18.84 28.97
N GLU A 256 43.12 19.64 30.01
CA GLU A 256 42.78 21.08 30.02
C GLU A 256 43.66 21.87 29.06
N ALA A 257 44.95 21.54 28.99
CA ALA A 257 45.88 22.15 28.04
C ALA A 257 45.48 21.88 26.59
N GLU A 258 45.11 20.63 26.28
CA GLU A 258 44.60 20.24 24.95
C GLU A 258 43.29 20.96 24.61
N LEU A 259 42.37 21.11 25.58
CA LEU A 259 41.13 21.86 25.37
C LEU A 259 41.39 23.35 25.14
N ALA A 260 42.31 23.95 25.88
CA ALA A 260 42.70 25.35 25.70
C ALA A 260 43.30 25.60 24.31
N GLU A 261 44.14 24.70 23.81
CA GLU A 261 44.69 24.76 22.46
C GLU A 261 43.59 24.65 21.39
N LYS A 262 42.64 23.71 21.56
CA LYS A 262 41.47 23.58 20.67
C LYS A 262 40.63 24.86 20.63
N ILE A 263 40.36 25.47 21.79
CA ILE A 263 39.61 26.75 21.87
C ILE A 263 40.40 27.87 21.20
N ALA A 264 41.71 27.95 21.41
CA ALA A 264 42.56 28.96 20.76
C ALA A 264 42.57 28.80 19.23
N ALA A 265 42.64 27.57 18.73
CA ALA A 265 42.55 27.27 17.31
C ALA A 265 41.20 27.70 16.71
N LEU A 266 40.08 27.35 17.37
CA LEU A 266 38.74 27.76 16.95
C LEU A 266 38.55 29.28 17.00
N MET A 267 39.01 29.94 18.07
CA MET A 267 38.99 31.40 18.17
C MET A 267 39.81 32.05 17.06
N ARG A 268 40.97 31.48 16.70
CA ARG A 268 41.78 31.95 15.58
C ARG A 268 41.11 31.70 14.23
N GLN A 269 40.24 30.70 14.08
CA GLN A 269 39.45 30.52 12.85
C GLN A 269 38.30 31.53 12.77
N VAL A 270 37.57 31.73 13.86
CA VAL A 270 36.43 32.67 13.91
C VAL A 270 36.87 34.13 13.85
N LYS A 271 38.00 34.46 14.50
CA LYS A 271 38.59 35.81 14.57
C LYS A 271 39.77 36.01 13.60
N GLY A 272 40.12 34.99 12.82
CA GLY A 272 41.32 34.90 11.99
C GLY A 272 41.50 35.99 10.95
N SER A 273 42.76 36.12 10.50
CA SER A 273 43.33 37.24 9.71
C SER A 273 42.29 38.11 8.99
N GLY A 274 41.97 39.25 9.59
CA GLY A 274 41.25 40.33 8.90
C GLY A 274 39.74 40.18 8.77
N ALA A 275 39.08 39.49 9.71
CA ALA A 275 37.62 39.38 9.76
C ALA A 275 37.01 38.76 8.49
N GLU A 276 37.71 37.79 7.89
CA GLU A 276 37.34 37.19 6.60
C GLU A 276 35.92 36.62 6.60
N LEU A 277 35.53 35.88 7.64
CA LEU A 277 34.17 35.36 7.79
C LEU A 277 33.14 36.48 7.88
N SER A 278 33.39 37.50 8.71
CA SER A 278 32.51 38.66 8.84
C SER A 278 32.37 39.42 7.52
N ARG A 279 33.48 39.56 6.76
CA ARG A 279 33.51 40.18 5.44
C ARG A 279 32.73 39.36 4.41
N ARG A 280 32.89 38.04 4.40
CA ARG A 280 32.11 37.11 3.55
C ARG A 280 30.62 37.20 3.87
N VAL A 281 30.25 37.22 5.15
CA VAL A 281 28.85 37.40 5.59
C VAL A 281 28.32 38.76 5.15
N HIS A 282 29.07 39.85 5.37
CA HIS A 282 28.66 41.20 4.97
C HIS A 282 28.53 41.34 3.45
N ASN A 283 29.44 40.74 2.69
CA ASN A 283 29.38 40.72 1.23
C ASN A 283 28.16 39.93 0.73
N LEU A 284 27.87 38.76 1.28
CA LEU A 284 26.66 37.99 0.95
C LEU A 284 25.38 38.78 1.28
N LEU A 285 25.35 39.45 2.43
CA LEU A 285 24.23 40.27 2.86
C LEU A 285 24.04 41.49 1.94
N SER A 286 25.12 42.10 1.49
CA SER A 286 25.12 43.20 0.53
C SER A 286 24.65 42.74 -0.85
N ILE A 287 25.15 41.61 -1.36
CA ILE A 287 24.72 41.01 -2.62
C ILE A 287 23.23 40.64 -2.57
N SER A 288 22.76 40.01 -1.48
CA SER A 288 21.36 39.65 -1.30
C SER A 288 20.45 40.88 -1.28
N ARG A 289 20.86 41.96 -0.61
CA ARG A 289 20.13 43.24 -0.63
C ARG A 289 20.12 43.87 -2.03
N VAL A 290 21.22 43.83 -2.76
CA VAL A 290 21.30 44.38 -4.12
C VAL A 290 20.48 43.55 -5.10
N GLN A 291 20.43 42.22 -4.96
CA GLN A 291 19.53 41.38 -5.75
C GLN A 291 18.06 41.65 -5.41
N ALA A 292 17.73 41.78 -4.13
CA ALA A 292 16.38 42.11 -3.68
C ALA A 292 15.94 43.52 -4.16
N ASN A 293 16.82 44.52 -4.12
CA ASN A 293 16.54 45.88 -4.61
C ASN A 293 16.64 46.02 -6.14
N GLY A 294 17.48 45.24 -6.81
CA GLY A 294 17.58 45.19 -8.27
C GLY A 294 16.35 44.57 -8.93
N ILE A 295 15.58 43.79 -8.16
CA ILE A 295 14.25 43.26 -8.49
C ILE A 295 13.13 44.17 -7.92
N GLY A 296 13.48 45.11 -7.04
CA GLY A 296 12.55 45.84 -6.15
C GLY A 296 12.23 47.28 -6.56
N GLY A 297 12.52 47.68 -7.81
CA GLY A 297 12.10 48.96 -8.36
C GLY A 297 10.67 48.93 -8.92
N GLY A 298 9.68 48.67 -8.07
CA GLY A 298 8.26 48.99 -8.31
C GLY A 298 7.70 48.71 -9.71
N GLY A 299 7.49 47.44 -10.05
CA GLY A 299 6.77 47.10 -11.26
C GLY A 299 6.80 45.61 -11.52
N SER A 300 5.62 44.99 -11.54
CA SER A 300 5.36 43.70 -12.16
C SER A 300 5.69 43.76 -13.66
N VAL A 301 6.97 43.90 -14.00
CA VAL A 301 7.46 43.76 -15.35
C VAL A 301 7.89 42.31 -15.46
N TYR A 302 7.00 41.53 -16.06
CA TYR A 302 7.27 40.26 -16.70
C TYR A 302 8.77 40.02 -16.86
N LEU A 303 9.30 39.02 -16.15
CA LEU A 303 10.54 38.37 -16.53
C LEU A 303 10.50 38.18 -18.06
N PRO A 304 11.50 38.65 -18.83
CA PRO A 304 11.65 38.28 -20.23
C PRO A 304 11.87 36.76 -20.28
N GLY A 305 10.79 36.00 -20.38
CA GLY A 305 10.75 34.55 -20.12
C GLY A 305 9.59 34.06 -19.26
N SER A 306 8.69 34.92 -18.78
CA SER A 306 7.42 34.49 -18.18
C SER A 306 6.43 34.08 -19.28
N THR A 307 6.77 33.02 -19.99
CA THR A 307 5.76 32.22 -20.68
C THR A 307 4.82 31.70 -19.62
N LYS A 308 3.51 31.85 -19.83
CA LYS A 308 2.51 31.16 -19.00
C LYS A 308 2.90 29.69 -18.97
N ILE A 309 3.39 29.22 -17.83
CA ILE A 309 3.68 27.81 -17.64
C ILE A 309 2.34 27.11 -17.81
N ASP A 310 2.31 26.12 -18.69
CA ASP A 310 1.09 25.36 -18.93
C ASP A 310 0.67 24.66 -17.63
N GLU A 311 -0.60 24.83 -17.25
CA GLU A 311 -1.12 24.34 -15.97
C GLU A 311 -1.03 22.81 -15.90
N GLN A 312 -1.22 22.12 -17.03
CA GLN A 312 -1.06 20.68 -17.12
C GLN A 312 0.41 20.28 -16.90
N SER A 313 1.36 20.97 -17.54
CA SER A 313 2.79 20.75 -17.29
C SER A 313 3.18 21.01 -15.83
N LEU A 314 2.54 21.98 -15.16
CA LEU A 314 2.76 22.25 -13.74
C LEU A 314 2.23 21.12 -12.84
N ALA A 315 1.04 20.59 -13.14
CA ALA A 315 0.47 19.46 -12.44
C ALA A 315 1.32 18.19 -12.61
N ASP A 316 1.77 17.91 -13.84
CA ASP A 316 2.66 16.79 -14.14
C ASP A 316 4.00 16.94 -13.40
N MET A 317 4.58 18.14 -13.38
CA MET A 317 5.79 18.41 -12.59
C MET A 317 5.55 18.22 -11.08
N GLN A 318 4.42 18.66 -10.56
CA GLN A 318 4.06 18.46 -9.16
C GLN A 318 3.93 16.97 -8.82
N GLU A 319 3.33 16.17 -9.70
CA GLU A 319 3.22 14.72 -9.52
C GLU A 319 4.61 14.07 -9.49
N VAL A 320 5.47 14.38 -10.46
CA VAL A 320 6.84 13.85 -10.51
C VAL A 320 7.63 14.24 -9.26
N LEU A 321 7.51 15.49 -8.80
CA LEU A 321 8.17 15.94 -7.57
C LEU A 321 7.62 15.23 -6.33
N GLN A 322 6.32 14.93 -6.30
CA GLN A 322 5.72 14.16 -5.22
C GLN A 322 6.25 12.73 -5.19
N GLN A 323 6.28 12.06 -6.35
CA GLN A 323 6.84 10.71 -6.51
C GLN A 323 8.32 10.68 -6.10
N GLN A 324 9.12 11.67 -6.51
CA GLN A 324 10.52 11.79 -6.12
C GLN A 324 10.69 12.01 -4.62
N THR A 325 9.88 12.88 -4.01
CA THR A 325 9.91 13.14 -2.57
C THR A 325 9.58 11.87 -1.78
N GLU A 326 8.59 11.11 -2.25
CA GLU A 326 8.21 9.84 -1.63
C GLU A 326 9.31 8.77 -1.80
N ALA A 327 9.89 8.65 -2.99
CA ALA A 327 10.99 7.72 -3.26
C ALA A 327 12.22 8.04 -2.39
N VAL A 328 12.57 9.32 -2.25
CA VAL A 328 13.66 9.79 -1.38
C VAL A 328 13.35 9.50 0.09
N ALA A 329 12.11 9.71 0.54
CA ALA A 329 11.70 9.37 1.91
C ALA A 329 11.79 7.85 2.16
N ARG A 330 11.37 7.02 1.21
CA ARG A 330 11.49 5.55 1.27
C ARG A 330 12.96 5.12 1.34
N LEU A 331 13.81 5.65 0.46
CA LEU A 331 15.26 5.39 0.49
C LEU A 331 15.88 5.82 1.82
N GLY A 332 15.50 6.99 2.34
CA GLY A 332 15.96 7.47 3.64
C GLY A 332 15.57 6.54 4.80
N ASN A 333 14.39 5.92 4.74
CA ASN A 333 13.96 4.94 5.75
C ASN A 333 14.73 3.62 5.63
N VAL A 334 15.02 3.15 4.41
CA VAL A 334 15.87 1.97 4.18
C VAL A 334 17.27 2.23 4.71
N LEU A 335 17.90 3.35 4.34
CA LEU A 335 19.24 3.70 4.84
C LEU A 335 19.31 3.84 6.36
N LYS A 336 18.27 4.41 7.00
CA LYS A 336 18.20 4.46 8.47
C LYS A 336 18.09 3.08 9.11
N ARG A 337 17.38 2.16 8.46
CA ARG A 337 17.29 0.77 8.91
C ARG A 337 18.64 0.08 8.73
N ASP A 338 19.22 0.15 7.53
CA ASP A 338 20.51 -0.48 7.22
C ASP A 338 21.63 0.05 8.13
N MET A 339 21.64 1.35 8.43
CA MET A 339 22.61 1.94 9.37
C MET A 339 22.43 1.38 10.79
N ARG A 340 21.19 1.19 11.24
CA ARG A 340 20.91 0.55 12.53
C ARG A 340 21.33 -0.93 12.51
N ASP A 341 21.03 -1.64 11.44
CA ASP A 341 21.38 -3.06 11.30
C ASP A 341 22.92 -3.23 11.28
N MET A 342 23.65 -2.31 10.62
CA MET A 342 25.10 -2.22 10.67
C MET A 342 25.63 -1.91 12.08
N GLU A 343 25.02 -0.95 12.80
CA GLU A 343 25.40 -0.65 14.20
C GLU A 343 25.23 -1.88 15.11
N ILE A 344 24.19 -2.69 14.90
CA ILE A 344 23.95 -3.93 15.65
C ILE A 344 25.02 -4.98 15.32
N ILE A 345 25.31 -5.21 14.04
CA ILE A 345 26.34 -6.19 13.62
C ILE A 345 27.71 -5.79 14.16
N MET A 346 28.07 -4.50 14.07
CA MET A 346 29.35 -4.01 14.60
C MET A 346 29.43 -4.12 16.13
N ALA A 347 28.31 -3.93 16.84
CA ALA A 347 28.27 -4.12 18.28
C ALA A 347 28.42 -5.61 18.67
N GLU A 348 27.77 -6.52 17.94
CA GLU A 348 27.86 -7.97 18.19
C GLU A 348 29.28 -8.51 17.92
N ASP A 349 29.92 -8.09 16.83
CA ASP A 349 31.32 -8.44 16.54
C ASP A 349 32.27 -7.95 17.64
N THR A 350 32.01 -6.79 18.24
CA THR A 350 32.82 -6.23 19.33
C THR A 350 32.62 -7.03 20.63
N GLU A 351 31.40 -7.43 20.97
CA GLU A 351 31.10 -8.28 22.14
C GLU A 351 31.69 -9.70 22.00
N MET A 352 31.70 -10.24 20.78
CA MET A 352 32.30 -11.56 20.49
C MET A 352 33.82 -11.55 20.64
N MET A 353 34.51 -10.46 20.26
CA MET A 353 35.94 -10.30 20.51
C MET A 353 36.26 -10.14 22.00
N GLU A 354 35.47 -9.37 22.77
CA GLU A 354 35.69 -9.19 24.21
C GLU A 354 35.45 -10.49 25.02
N ASN A 355 34.47 -11.31 24.62
CA ASN A 355 34.19 -12.60 25.26
C ASN A 355 35.10 -13.75 24.79
N GLY A 356 35.84 -13.56 23.69
CA GLY A 356 36.93 -14.47 23.27
C GLY A 356 38.18 -14.25 24.12
N ASP A 357 38.56 -12.99 24.34
CA ASP A 357 39.77 -12.62 25.08
C ASP A 357 39.68 -12.99 26.59
N LYS A 358 38.46 -13.01 27.16
CA LYS A 358 38.20 -13.48 28.54
C LYS A 358 38.17 -15.00 28.70
N ARG A 359 38.14 -15.78 27.62
CA ARG A 359 38.14 -17.25 27.67
C ARG A 359 39.52 -17.87 27.44
N ASP A 360 40.45 -17.09 26.89
CA ASP A 360 41.84 -17.51 26.64
C ASP A 360 42.85 -16.95 27.67
N SER A 361 42.36 -16.28 28.73
CA SER A 361 43.11 -15.91 29.94
C SER A 361 42.61 -16.73 31.14
#